data_AF-A0A314YWA8-F1
#
_entry.id   AF-A0A314YWA8-F1
#
_cell.length_a   1.000
_cell.length_b   1.000
_cell.length_c   1.000
_cell.angle_alpha   90.00
_cell.angle_beta   90.00
_cell.angle_gamma   90.00
#
_symmetry.space_group_name_H-M   'P 1'
#
loop_
_entity.id
_entity.type
_entity.pdbx_description
1 polymer ?
#
loop_
_entity_poly.entity_id
_entity_poly.type
_entity_poly.pdbx_seq_one_letter_code
_entity_poly.pdbx_strand_id
1 'polypeptide(L)'
;MNNLSSFTALDSNPLSKPHSLGPHHHGPIHLQRPRNVVLCSVKPSVAPPSSLRVSGSPNQGLSRIESLTQVSGVLGCQWGDEGKGKLVDILAQHFDIVARCQGGANAGHTIYNAEGKKFALHLVPSGILNEETLCVIGNGVVVHLPGLFKEIDGLESNGVSCKGRILVSDRAHLLFDFTK
;
A
#
# COMPACT_ATOMS: atom_id res chain seq x y z
N MET A 1 -20.98 -26.89 -42.06
CA MET A 1 -20.13 -25.98 -41.27
C MET A 1 -18.94 -26.77 -40.76
N ASN A 2 -17.77 -26.14 -40.75
CA ASN A 2 -16.45 -26.73 -40.94
C ASN A 2 -15.91 -27.65 -39.82
N ASN A 3 -14.85 -28.34 -40.22
CA ASN A 3 -14.15 -29.49 -39.65
C ASN A 3 -12.81 -29.06 -38.97
N LEU A 4 -12.12 -30.02 -38.33
CA LEU A 4 -10.81 -30.02 -37.63
C LEU A 4 -10.81 -29.53 -36.15
N SER A 5 -10.47 -30.31 -35.10
CA SER A 5 -9.39 -31.29 -34.80
C SER A 5 -8.06 -30.67 -34.31
N SER A 6 -7.72 -31.00 -33.06
CA SER A 6 -6.40 -31.09 -32.38
C SER A 6 -6.57 -30.56 -30.94
N PHE A 7 -6.28 -31.28 -29.87
CA PHE A 7 -5.07 -32.03 -29.57
C PHE A 7 -5.37 -33.25 -28.69
N THR A 8 -4.91 -34.40 -29.15
CA THR A 8 -4.63 -35.61 -28.36
C THR A 8 -3.15 -35.63 -27.98
N ALA A 9 -2.84 -35.97 -26.73
CA ALA A 9 -1.68 -36.75 -26.27
C ALA A 9 -1.82 -36.84 -24.73
N LEU A 10 -2.30 -37.96 -24.16
CA LEU A 10 -1.50 -39.14 -23.79
C LEU A 10 -0.35 -38.73 -22.84
N ASP A 11 -0.28 -39.24 -21.61
CA ASP A 11 -0.05 -40.67 -21.42
C ASP A 11 -0.69 -41.25 -20.15
N SER A 12 -1.34 -42.38 -20.35
CA SER A 12 -1.78 -43.33 -19.34
C SER A 12 -1.07 -44.64 -19.65
N ASN A 13 -0.24 -45.15 -18.73
CA ASN A 13 0.03 -46.60 -18.68
C ASN A 13 0.69 -47.04 -17.34
N PRO A 14 0.64 -48.34 -16.98
CA PRO A 14 0.19 -48.81 -15.68
C PRO A 14 1.29 -49.56 -14.91
N LEU A 15 0.94 -50.00 -13.69
CA LEU A 15 1.74 -50.81 -12.76
C LEU A 15 2.73 -51.80 -13.40
N SER A 16 4.01 -51.74 -12.99
CA SER A 16 4.86 -52.93 -12.89
C SER A 16 5.87 -52.85 -11.73
N LYS A 17 5.53 -53.60 -10.66
CA LYS A 17 6.35 -54.31 -9.63
C LYS A 17 7.42 -53.59 -8.77
N PRO A 18 7.64 -54.05 -7.52
CA PRO A 18 8.36 -53.33 -6.48
C PRO A 18 9.86 -53.62 -6.49
N HIS A 19 10.70 -52.59 -6.43
CA HIS A 19 12.13 -52.72 -6.17
C HIS A 19 12.51 -52.04 -4.85
N SER A 20 12.88 -52.89 -3.89
CA SER A 20 13.85 -52.72 -2.79
C SER A 20 14.06 -51.36 -2.13
N LEU A 21 13.67 -51.31 -0.84
CA LEU A 21 14.11 -50.46 0.27
C LEU A 21 15.42 -49.66 0.08
N GLY A 22 15.33 -48.34 0.26
CA GLY A 22 16.42 -47.40 0.56
C GLY A 22 16.00 -46.44 1.69
N PRO A 23 16.93 -45.87 2.47
CA PRO A 23 16.67 -45.43 3.83
C PRO A 23 15.88 -44.11 3.90
N HIS A 24 14.93 -44.05 4.84
CA HIS A 24 14.17 -42.86 5.16
C HIS A 24 15.08 -41.76 5.71
N HIS A 25 15.20 -40.66 4.97
CA HIS A 25 15.67 -39.38 5.49
C HIS A 25 14.48 -38.44 5.69
N HIS A 26 13.96 -38.40 6.92
CA HIS A 26 13.09 -37.32 7.37
C HIS A 26 13.93 -36.07 7.62
N GLY A 27 14.13 -35.27 6.57
CA GLY A 27 14.57 -33.88 6.73
C GLY A 27 13.40 -33.00 7.16
N PRO A 28 13.59 -32.03 8.08
CA PRO A 28 12.53 -31.11 8.45
C PRO A 28 12.19 -30.22 7.25
N ILE A 29 10.94 -30.24 6.80
CA ILE A 29 10.42 -29.29 5.83
C ILE A 29 10.37 -27.92 6.52
N HIS A 30 11.45 -27.15 6.37
CA HIS A 30 11.52 -25.78 6.82
C HIS A 30 10.68 -24.93 5.86
N LEU A 31 9.39 -24.77 6.18
CA LEU A 31 8.49 -23.87 5.48
C LEU A 31 8.95 -22.43 5.76
N GLN A 32 9.92 -21.94 4.99
CA GLN A 32 10.30 -20.54 5.02
C GLN A 32 9.11 -19.72 4.50
N ARG A 33 8.34 -19.14 5.43
CA ARG A 33 7.38 -18.08 5.10
C ARG A 33 8.18 -17.00 4.35
N PRO A 34 7.82 -16.64 3.11
CA PRO A 34 8.40 -15.45 2.51
C PRO A 34 8.00 -14.29 3.42
N ARG A 35 9.00 -13.71 4.11
CA ARG A 35 8.77 -12.47 4.84
C ARG A 35 8.63 -11.41 3.77
N ASN A 36 7.41 -10.92 3.56
CA ASN A 36 7.17 -9.70 2.80
C ASN A 36 7.75 -8.52 3.60
N VAL A 37 9.08 -8.40 3.59
CA VAL A 37 9.81 -7.28 4.20
C VAL A 37 9.84 -6.18 3.17
N VAL A 38 9.18 -5.07 3.47
CA VAL A 38 9.38 -3.83 2.73
C VAL A 38 10.67 -3.22 3.26
N LEU A 39 11.74 -3.29 2.46
CA LEU A 39 12.98 -2.58 2.73
C LEU A 39 12.87 -1.18 2.13
N CYS A 40 12.67 -0.18 2.98
CA CYS A 40 12.76 1.21 2.55
C CYS A 40 14.23 1.54 2.29
N SER A 41 14.63 1.61 1.02
CA SER A 41 15.90 2.24 0.67
C SER A 41 15.76 3.75 0.82
N VAL A 42 16.76 4.38 1.41
CA VAL A 42 16.86 5.85 1.45
C VAL A 42 16.95 6.32 -0.01
N LYS A 43 15.96 7.07 -0.51
CA LYS A 43 16.17 7.86 -1.74
C LYS A 43 17.37 8.79 -1.47
N PRO A 44 18.40 8.84 -2.35
CA PRO A 44 19.50 9.77 -2.15
C PRO A 44 18.94 11.17 -1.99
N SER A 45 19.26 11.82 -0.87
CA SER A 45 18.99 13.24 -0.70
C SER A 45 19.73 13.96 -1.83
N VAL A 46 18.99 14.61 -2.72
CA VAL A 46 19.56 15.42 -3.80
C VAL A 46 20.39 16.50 -3.12
N ALA A 47 21.72 16.41 -3.21
CA ALA A 47 22.59 17.43 -2.68
C ALA A 47 22.25 18.78 -3.33
N PRO A 48 22.16 19.89 -2.57
CA PRO A 48 21.87 21.18 -3.15
C PRO A 48 22.99 21.58 -4.11
N PRO A 49 22.69 22.11 -5.31
CA PRO A 49 23.72 22.57 -6.22
C PRO A 49 24.48 23.73 -5.57
N SER A 50 25.79 23.56 -5.45
CA SER A 50 26.70 24.59 -4.98
C SER A 50 26.71 25.80 -5.92
N SER A 51 26.50 26.97 -5.32
CA SER A 51 26.74 28.33 -5.81
C SER A 51 26.07 28.75 -7.13
N LEU A 52 25.01 29.55 -7.01
CA LEU A 52 24.76 30.72 -7.87
C LEU A 52 23.84 31.68 -7.11
N ARG A 53 24.37 32.88 -6.81
CA ARG A 53 23.60 33.97 -6.20
C ARG A 53 22.59 34.50 -7.23
N VAL A 54 21.30 34.32 -6.95
CA VAL A 54 20.23 35.08 -7.60
C VAL A 54 19.54 35.90 -6.53
N SER A 55 19.65 37.21 -6.69
CA SER A 55 19.00 38.23 -5.87
C SER A 55 17.51 38.34 -6.25
N GLY A 56 16.64 37.97 -5.31
CA GLY A 56 15.21 38.29 -5.28
C GLY A 56 14.25 37.10 -5.44
N SER A 57 13.08 37.20 -4.78
CA SER A 57 11.80 36.49 -5.06
C SER A 57 11.44 35.23 -4.22
N PRO A 58 10.20 34.67 -4.30
CA PRO A 58 9.31 34.36 -3.19
C PRO A 58 9.23 32.85 -2.91
N ASN A 59 10.20 32.29 -2.18
CA ASN A 59 10.34 30.85 -2.00
C ASN A 59 10.55 30.44 -0.53
N GLN A 60 9.64 30.82 0.37
CA GLN A 60 9.66 30.29 1.74
C GLN A 60 9.01 28.90 1.89
N GLY A 61 8.17 28.47 0.93
CA GLY A 61 7.39 27.23 1.04
C GLY A 61 8.20 25.93 0.94
N LEU A 62 9.17 25.87 0.02
CA LEU A 62 9.95 24.64 -0.26
C LEU A 62 10.87 24.25 0.92
N SER A 63 11.37 25.23 1.66
CA SER A 63 12.28 25.01 2.80
C SER A 63 11.72 24.11 3.91
N ARG A 64 10.38 24.08 4.07
CA ARG A 64 9.71 23.30 5.13
C ARG A 64 9.54 21.83 4.77
N ILE A 65 9.38 21.52 3.48
CA ILE A 65 9.24 20.14 3.01
C ILE A 65 10.62 19.48 2.98
N GLU A 66 11.64 20.20 2.52
CA GLU A 66 13.02 19.71 2.48
C GLU A 66 13.63 19.47 3.87
N SER A 67 13.06 20.07 4.92
CA SER A 67 13.52 19.89 6.30
C SER A 67 12.80 18.76 7.05
N LEU A 68 11.86 18.05 6.42
CA LEU A 68 11.20 16.91 7.03
C LEU A 68 12.19 15.76 7.29
N THR A 69 12.04 15.10 8.43
CA THR A 69 12.85 13.93 8.78
C THR A 69 12.40 12.70 7.99
N GLN A 70 13.29 11.70 7.90
CA GLN A 70 13.02 10.42 7.23
C GLN A 70 11.68 9.79 7.63
N VAL A 71 11.31 9.92 8.89
CA VAL A 71 9.99 9.53 9.41
C VAL A 71 9.33 10.78 9.98
N SER A 72 8.21 11.18 9.39
CA SER A 72 7.42 12.35 9.79
C SER A 72 5.97 11.95 10.02
N GLY A 73 5.26 12.70 10.87
CA GLY A 73 3.87 12.41 11.23
C GLY A 73 2.97 13.64 11.15
N VAL A 74 1.72 13.43 10.74
CA VAL A 74 0.66 14.44 10.74
C VAL A 74 -0.37 14.05 11.80
N LEU A 75 -0.58 14.93 12.79
CA LEU A 75 -1.45 14.67 13.93
C LEU A 75 -2.54 15.75 14.03
N GLY A 76 -3.69 15.39 14.59
CA GLY A 76 -4.77 16.33 14.90
C GLY A 76 -4.50 16.98 16.25
N CYS A 77 -4.74 18.28 16.34
CA CYS A 77 -4.54 19.05 17.58
C CYS A 77 -5.88 19.40 18.26
N GLN A 78 -7.01 19.04 17.65
CA GLN A 78 -8.36 19.37 18.12
C GLN A 78 -9.25 18.12 18.10
N TRP A 79 -10.57 18.29 17.92
CA TRP A 79 -11.58 17.22 17.93
C TRP A 79 -11.91 16.69 16.53
N GLY A 80 -10.93 16.58 15.65
CA GLY A 80 -11.11 15.99 14.32
C GLY A 80 -11.37 17.00 13.20
N ASP A 81 -11.50 16.48 11.98
CA ASP A 81 -11.80 17.20 10.74
C ASP A 81 -10.94 18.45 10.42
N GLU A 82 -9.70 18.50 10.92
CA GLU A 82 -8.77 19.61 10.69
C GLU A 82 -8.17 19.63 9.26
N GLY A 83 -8.53 18.66 8.41
CA GLY A 83 -8.00 18.55 7.04
C GLY A 83 -6.67 17.80 6.92
N LYS A 84 -6.34 16.93 7.90
CA LYS A 84 -5.10 16.12 7.90
C LYS A 84 -4.90 15.32 6.61
N GLY A 85 -5.96 14.72 6.08
CA GLY A 85 -5.90 13.95 4.83
C GLY A 85 -5.37 14.77 3.65
N LYS A 86 -5.76 16.05 3.54
CA LYS A 86 -5.26 16.96 2.52
C LYS A 86 -3.78 17.28 2.71
N LEU A 87 -3.34 17.52 3.94
CA LEU A 87 -1.92 17.75 4.21
C LEU A 87 -1.09 16.50 3.91
N VAL A 88 -1.57 15.32 4.30
CA VAL A 88 -0.90 14.04 4.01
C VAL A 88 -0.79 13.81 2.50
N ASP A 89 -1.82 14.08 1.73
CA ASP A 89 -1.80 13.97 0.26
C ASP A 89 -0.75 14.89 -0.37
N ILE A 90 -0.67 16.15 0.07
CA ILE A 90 0.38 17.10 -0.38
C ILE A 90 1.78 16.59 -0.03
N LEU A 91 1.97 16.11 1.21
CA LEU A 91 3.28 15.63 1.66
C LEU A 91 3.67 14.29 1.02
N ALA A 92 2.71 13.46 0.62
CA ALA A 92 2.96 12.13 0.05
C ALA A 92 3.87 12.16 -1.19
N GLN A 93 3.92 13.28 -1.91
CA GLN A 93 4.85 13.50 -3.03
C GLN A 93 6.33 13.38 -2.65
N HIS A 94 6.64 13.52 -1.36
CA HIS A 94 8.00 13.50 -0.81
C HIS A 94 8.31 12.26 0.03
N PHE A 95 7.38 11.30 0.13
CA PHE A 95 7.56 10.08 0.91
C PHE A 95 7.27 8.83 0.07
N ASP A 96 8.12 7.81 0.23
CA ASP A 96 7.93 6.52 -0.42
C ASP A 96 6.78 5.71 0.21
N ILE A 97 6.51 5.96 1.49
CA ILE A 97 5.49 5.24 2.26
C ILE A 97 4.60 6.23 3.02
N VAL A 98 3.29 6.00 2.93
CA VAL A 98 2.30 6.67 3.78
C VAL A 98 1.54 5.61 4.57
N ALA A 99 1.63 5.71 5.89
CA ALA A 99 1.08 4.71 6.79
C ALA A 99 -0.03 5.29 7.67
N ARG A 100 -1.06 4.49 7.91
CA ARG A 100 -2.04 4.74 8.97
C ARG A 100 -1.73 3.85 10.17
N CYS A 101 -1.52 4.47 11.34
CA CYS A 101 -1.12 3.74 12.54
C CYS A 101 -2.29 3.32 13.45
N GLN A 102 -3.41 4.05 13.46
CA GLN A 102 -4.48 3.90 14.44
C GLN A 102 -5.89 4.19 13.87
N GLY A 103 -6.91 3.76 14.61
CA GLY A 103 -8.33 4.04 14.34
C GLY A 103 -8.98 3.01 13.41
N GLY A 104 -10.07 3.39 12.75
CA GLY A 104 -10.78 2.53 11.80
C GLY A 104 -11.49 3.36 10.73
N ALA A 105 -12.54 2.85 10.10
CA ALA A 105 -13.28 3.53 9.03
C ALA A 105 -14.11 4.76 9.48
N ASN A 106 -13.85 5.28 10.69
CA ASN A 106 -14.58 6.39 11.32
C ASN A 106 -14.03 7.76 10.92
N ALA A 107 -12.83 7.81 10.34
CA ALA A 107 -12.24 9.05 9.83
C ALA A 107 -12.58 9.18 8.34
N GLY A 108 -13.15 10.32 7.94
CA GLY A 108 -13.39 10.65 6.53
C GLY A 108 -12.36 11.67 6.05
N HIS A 109 -11.43 11.26 5.19
CA HIS A 109 -10.50 12.17 4.53
C HIS A 109 -11.00 12.47 3.12
N THR A 110 -11.44 13.71 2.91
CA THR A 110 -11.73 14.19 1.56
C THR A 110 -10.45 14.77 0.96
N ILE A 111 -10.03 14.24 -0.18
CA ILE A 111 -8.93 14.77 -0.99
C ILE A 111 -9.39 15.01 -2.42
N TYR A 112 -8.63 15.81 -3.16
CA TYR A 112 -8.94 16.19 -4.53
C TYR A 112 -7.71 15.94 -5.39
N ASN A 113 -7.88 15.29 -6.53
CA ASN A 113 -6.78 15.15 -7.49
C ASN A 113 -6.54 16.46 -8.26
N ALA A 114 -5.53 16.47 -9.14
CA ALA A 114 -5.16 17.65 -9.93
C ALA A 114 -6.30 18.16 -10.83
N GLU A 115 -7.17 17.28 -11.31
CA GLU A 115 -8.34 17.63 -12.11
C GLU A 115 -9.56 18.08 -11.28
N GLY A 116 -9.43 18.17 -9.95
CA GLY A 116 -10.49 18.60 -9.05
C GLY A 116 -11.53 17.51 -8.71
N LYS A 117 -11.27 16.25 -9.08
CA LYS A 117 -12.11 15.11 -8.72
C LYS A 117 -11.97 14.80 -7.23
N LYS A 118 -13.12 14.69 -6.57
CA LYS A 118 -13.23 14.42 -5.12
C LYS A 118 -13.09 12.92 -4.82
N PHE A 119 -12.27 12.59 -3.84
CA PHE A 119 -12.14 11.25 -3.27
C PHE A 119 -12.41 11.28 -1.77
N ALA A 120 -13.23 10.35 -1.28
CA ALA A 120 -13.55 10.19 0.13
C ALA A 120 -12.91 8.90 0.66
N LEU A 121 -11.81 9.05 1.39
CA LEU A 121 -11.05 7.94 1.97
C LEU A 121 -11.49 7.71 3.41
N HIS A 122 -11.55 6.44 3.80
CA HIS A 122 -11.94 5.99 5.12
C HIS A 122 -10.83 5.19 5.78
N LEU A 123 -10.43 4.05 5.22
CA LEU A 123 -9.33 3.20 5.72
C LEU A 123 -8.04 3.41 4.94
N VAL A 124 -8.14 3.61 3.63
CA VAL A 124 -6.98 3.75 2.75
C VAL A 124 -6.22 5.05 3.07
N PRO A 125 -4.89 5.00 3.30
CA PRO A 125 -4.11 6.20 3.56
C PRO A 125 -4.20 7.23 2.43
N SER A 126 -4.21 8.53 2.77
CA SER A 126 -4.43 9.62 1.81
C SER A 126 -3.35 9.78 0.74
N GLY A 127 -2.18 9.13 0.90
CA GLY A 127 -1.14 9.10 -0.13
C GLY A 127 -1.46 8.21 -1.34
N ILE A 128 -2.61 7.53 -1.39
CA ILE A 128 -2.95 6.59 -2.47
C ILE A 128 -3.02 7.25 -3.87
N LEU A 129 -3.30 8.56 -3.94
CA LEU A 129 -3.33 9.30 -5.20
C LEU A 129 -1.93 9.51 -5.81
N ASN A 130 -0.86 9.41 -5.02
CA ASN A 130 0.50 9.47 -5.55
C ASN A 130 0.93 8.07 -6.00
N GLU A 131 1.04 7.82 -7.31
CA GLU A 131 1.32 6.50 -7.91
C GLU A 131 2.58 5.82 -7.37
N GLU A 132 3.60 6.58 -6.97
CA GLU A 132 4.85 6.04 -6.44
C GLU A 132 4.79 5.70 -4.95
N THR A 133 3.74 6.12 -4.24
CA THR A 133 3.61 5.93 -2.80
C THR A 133 3.01 4.57 -2.48
N LEU A 134 3.67 3.84 -1.57
CA LEU A 134 3.14 2.63 -0.94
C LEU A 134 2.29 3.01 0.28
N CYS A 135 1.04 2.55 0.29
CA CYS A 135 0.12 2.75 1.40
C CYS A 135 0.16 1.57 2.37
N VAL A 136 0.28 1.87 3.66
CA VAL A 136 0.34 0.85 4.73
C VAL A 136 -0.76 1.06 5.76
N ILE A 137 -1.53 0.01 6.03
CA ILE A 137 -2.46 -0.07 7.16
C ILE A 137 -1.75 -0.81 8.30
N GLY A 138 -1.38 -0.06 9.33
CA GLY A 138 -0.62 -0.55 10.48
C GLY A 138 -1.44 -1.41 11.45
N ASN A 139 -0.75 -2.07 12.37
CA ASN A 139 -1.33 -3.02 13.32
C ASN A 139 -2.29 -2.40 14.35
N GLY A 140 -2.21 -1.08 14.59
CA GLY A 140 -3.15 -0.36 15.47
C GLY A 140 -4.48 -0.01 14.81
N VAL A 141 -4.68 -0.37 13.54
CA VAL A 141 -5.93 -0.11 12.82
C VAL A 141 -6.92 -1.26 13.05
N VAL A 142 -8.20 -0.91 13.18
CA VAL A 142 -9.32 -1.85 13.14
C VAL A 142 -9.94 -1.80 11.74
N VAL A 143 -9.88 -2.93 11.03
CA VAL A 143 -10.19 -3.04 9.60
C VAL A 143 -11.56 -3.71 9.41
N HIS A 144 -12.49 -2.99 8.78
CA HIS A 144 -13.73 -3.58 8.26
C HIS A 144 -13.49 -4.04 6.82
N LEU A 145 -13.40 -5.36 6.59
CA LEU A 145 -13.03 -5.90 5.28
C LEU A 145 -14.02 -5.51 4.16
N PRO A 146 -15.35 -5.66 4.31
CA PRO A 146 -16.27 -5.25 3.24
C PRO A 146 -16.17 -3.74 2.92
N GLY A 147 -15.96 -2.90 3.94
CA GLY A 147 -15.76 -1.47 3.77
C GLY A 147 -14.47 -1.14 3.04
N LEU A 148 -13.37 -1.82 3.38
CA LEU A 148 -12.08 -1.68 2.71
C LEU A 148 -12.16 -2.05 1.23
N PHE A 149 -12.76 -3.20 0.90
CA PHE A 149 -12.92 -3.60 -0.51
C PHE A 149 -13.81 -2.64 -1.29
N LYS A 150 -14.93 -2.21 -0.71
CA LYS A 150 -15.80 -1.19 -1.32
C LYS A 150 -15.07 0.12 -1.59
N GLU A 151 -14.20 0.54 -0.68
CA GLU A 151 -13.36 1.72 -0.84
C GLU A 151 -12.34 1.55 -1.98
N ILE A 152 -11.68 0.38 -2.06
CA ILE A 152 -10.75 0.04 -3.13
C ILE A 152 -11.45 -0.01 -4.49
N ASP A 153 -12.60 -0.67 -4.60
CA ASP A 153 -13.40 -0.73 -5.84
C ASP A 153 -13.82 0.68 -6.29
N GLY A 154 -14.18 1.53 -5.32
CA GLY A 154 -14.47 2.94 -5.54
C GLY A 154 -13.25 3.71 -6.08
N LEU A 155 -12.05 3.44 -5.58
CA LEU A 155 -10.82 4.07 -6.08
C LEU A 155 -10.48 3.58 -7.51
N GLU A 156 -10.52 2.27 -7.73
CA GLU A 156 -10.15 1.66 -9.02
C GLU A 156 -11.13 2.06 -10.13
N SER A 157 -12.44 2.06 -9.86
CA SER A 157 -13.45 2.56 -10.80
C SER A 157 -13.28 4.05 -11.14
N ASN A 158 -12.58 4.79 -10.30
CA ASN A 158 -12.27 6.20 -10.49
C ASN A 158 -10.88 6.45 -11.08
N GLY A 159 -10.16 5.40 -11.51
CA GLY A 159 -8.87 5.48 -12.20
C GLY A 159 -7.64 5.38 -11.28
N VAL A 160 -7.82 5.13 -9.98
CA VAL A 160 -6.71 5.04 -9.02
C VAL A 160 -6.32 3.58 -8.84
N SER A 161 -5.13 3.20 -9.34
CA SER A 161 -4.63 1.84 -9.20
C SER A 161 -4.22 1.53 -7.76
N CYS A 162 -4.86 0.50 -7.17
CA CYS A 162 -4.61 0.08 -5.79
C CYS A 162 -3.77 -1.21 -5.70
N LYS A 163 -3.71 -1.98 -6.79
CA LYS A 163 -3.05 -3.29 -6.83
C LYS A 163 -1.56 -3.19 -6.52
N GLY A 164 -1.11 -3.95 -5.50
CA GLY A 164 0.29 -3.97 -5.06
C GLY A 164 0.74 -2.71 -4.30
N ARG A 165 -0.16 -1.76 -4.06
CA ARG A 165 0.14 -0.47 -3.42
C ARG A 165 -0.48 -0.29 -2.05
N ILE A 166 -1.31 -1.24 -1.59
CA ILE A 166 -1.90 -1.23 -0.25
C ILE A 166 -1.44 -2.49 0.48
N LEU A 167 -0.71 -2.30 1.57
CA LEU A 167 -0.33 -3.36 2.49
C LEU A 167 -1.16 -3.28 3.76
N VAL A 168 -1.66 -4.43 4.19
CA VAL A 168 -2.40 -4.55 5.45
C VAL A 168 -1.58 -5.38 6.42
N SER A 169 -1.34 -4.85 7.61
CA SER A 169 -0.66 -5.61 8.66
C SER A 169 -1.46 -6.85 9.01
N ASP A 170 -0.77 -7.99 9.10
CA ASP A 170 -1.31 -9.28 9.59
C ASP A 170 -1.72 -9.24 11.08
N ARG A 171 -1.36 -8.16 11.80
CA ARG A 171 -1.68 -7.93 13.21
C ARG A 171 -2.79 -6.90 13.43
N ALA A 172 -3.36 -6.35 12.35
CA ALA A 172 -4.51 -5.43 12.45
C ALA A 172 -5.75 -6.20 12.94
N HIS A 173 -6.56 -5.57 13.79
CA HIS A 173 -7.79 -6.17 14.28
C HIS A 173 -8.89 -6.08 13.21
N LEU A 174 -9.80 -7.05 13.19
CA LEU A 174 -10.94 -7.04 12.26
C LEU A 174 -12.18 -6.47 12.97
N LEU A 175 -12.85 -5.53 12.30
CA LEU A 175 -14.21 -5.09 12.63
C LEU A 175 -15.19 -5.96 11.85
N PHE A 176 -16.02 -6.71 12.55
CA PHE A 176 -17.06 -7.56 11.94
C PHE A 176 -18.41 -6.85 11.94
N ASP A 177 -19.32 -7.27 11.05
CA ASP A 177 -20.65 -6.64 10.95
C ASP A 177 -21.53 -6.84 12.19
N PHE A 178 -21.30 -7.89 12.99
CA PHE A 178 -22.01 -8.09 14.26
C PHE A 178 -21.56 -7.14 15.39
N THR A 179 -20.44 -6.43 15.19
CA THR A 179 -19.93 -5.43 16.15
C THR A 179 -20.34 -4.01 15.80
N LYS A 180 -21.07 -3.81 14.69
CA LYS A 180 -21.62 -2.51 14.29
C LYS A 180 -22.95 -2.21 14.96
#